data_AF-A0A1G8J246-F1
#
_entry.id   AF-A0A1G8J246-F1
#
_cell.length_a   1.000
_cell.length_b   1.000
_cell.length_c   1.000
_cell.angle_alpha   90.00
_cell.angle_beta   90.00
_cell.angle_gamma   90.00
#
_symmetry.space_group_name_H-M   'P 1'
#
loop_
_entity.id
_entity.type
_entity.pdbx_description
1 polymer ?
#
loop_
_entity_poly.entity_id
_entity_poly.type
_entity_poly.pdbx_seq_one_letter_code
_entity_poly.pdbx_strand_id
1 'polypeptide(L)'
;MTEFLTVLAFTYLCNSTAELRVVSYDEASDCTFAYEQVKRHFHPEFGIAPAGTRHRQEQNIVAYLAFKQWEKDNAEFVTGMKTEAARLAREAMLPNR
;
A
#
# COMPACT_ATOMS: atom_id res chain seq x y z
N MET A 1 11.54 0.02 -10.47
CA MET A 1 11.80 -0.03 -9.00
C MET A 1 11.39 1.27 -8.32
N THR A 2 11.79 2.44 -8.83
CA THR A 2 11.40 3.75 -8.29
C THR A 2 9.90 3.97 -8.20
N GLU A 3 9.14 3.61 -9.23
CA GLU A 3 7.68 3.76 -9.25
C GLU A 3 6.99 2.92 -8.16
N PHE A 4 7.40 1.66 -7.99
CA PHE A 4 6.89 0.79 -6.93
C PHE A 4 7.12 1.39 -5.54
N LEU A 5 8.33 1.88 -5.27
CA LEU A 5 8.68 2.48 -3.98
C LEU A 5 7.88 3.76 -3.70
N THR A 6 7.61 4.58 -4.71
CA THR A 6 6.76 5.77 -4.57
C THR A 6 5.33 5.40 -4.20
N VAL A 7 4.73 4.44 -4.91
CA VAL A 7 3.37 3.97 -4.63
C VAL A 7 3.30 3.29 -3.26
N LEU A 8 4.34 2.54 -2.88
CA LEU A 8 4.46 1.92 -1.57
C LEU A 8 4.55 2.95 -0.45
N ALA A 9 5.32 4.02 -0.62
CA ALA A 9 5.41 5.12 0.34
C ALA A 9 4.03 5.77 0.56
N PHE A 10 3.30 6.05 -0.53
CA PHE A 10 1.94 6.58 -0.43
C PHE A 10 0.98 5.60 0.27
N THR A 11 1.10 4.30 -0.01
CA THR A 11 0.32 3.26 0.68
C THR A 11 0.57 3.25 2.19
N TYR A 12 1.82 3.38 2.64
CA TYR A 12 2.11 3.46 4.06
C TYR A 12 1.60 4.76 4.69
N LEU A 13 1.67 5.89 3.99
CA LEU A 13 1.08 7.15 4.46
C LEU A 13 -0.44 7.04 4.63
N CYS A 14 -1.12 6.40 3.68
CA CYS A 14 -2.55 6.09 3.78
C CYS A 14 -2.88 5.29 5.05
N ASN A 15 -2.13 4.21 5.31
CA ASN A 15 -2.33 3.38 6.50
C ASN A 15 -2.11 4.19 7.79
N SER A 16 -1.01 4.95 7.87
CA SER A 16 -0.74 5.79 9.04
C SER A 16 -1.77 6.90 9.23
N THR A 17 -2.34 7.45 8.16
CA THR A 17 -3.41 8.45 8.25
C THR A 17 -4.71 7.84 8.80
N ALA A 18 -5.07 6.65 8.30
CA ALA A 18 -6.25 5.92 8.76
C ALA A 18 -6.15 5.43 10.21
N GLU A 19 -4.94 5.20 10.72
CA GLU A 19 -4.70 4.91 12.15
C GLU A 19 -4.97 6.11 13.06
N LEU A 20 -4.89 7.33 12.52
CA LEU A 20 -5.03 8.56 13.30
C LEU A 20 -6.42 9.20 13.20
N ARG A 21 -7.12 9.01 12.08
CA ARG A 21 -8.46 9.56 11.87
C ARG A 21 -9.26 8.75 10.86
N VAL A 22 -10.58 8.95 10.89
CA VAL A 22 -11.43 8.53 9.78
C VAL A 22 -11.01 9.30 8.52
N VAL A 23 -10.78 8.55 7.45
CA VAL A 23 -10.49 9.09 6.11
C VAL A 23 -11.80 9.31 5.35
N SER A 24 -11.81 10.31 4.46
CA SER A 24 -12.95 10.54 3.57
C SER A 24 -13.10 9.38 2.58
N TYR A 25 -14.24 9.33 1.88
CA TYR A 25 -14.45 8.35 0.82
C TYR A 25 -13.40 8.49 -0.30
N ASP A 26 -13.09 9.72 -0.71
CA ASP A 26 -12.13 9.98 -1.78
C ASP A 26 -10.72 9.53 -1.37
N GLU A 27 -10.32 9.84 -0.13
CA GLU A 27 -9.05 9.37 0.43
C GLU A 27 -8.98 7.84 0.48
N ALA A 28 -10.05 7.19 0.95
CA ALA A 28 -10.12 5.72 0.99
C ALA A 28 -10.04 5.10 -0.41
N SER A 29 -10.67 5.73 -1.40
CA SER A 29 -10.61 5.31 -2.81
C SER A 29 -9.19 5.42 -3.37
N ASP A 30 -8.52 6.55 -3.16
CA ASP A 30 -7.14 6.77 -3.63
C ASP A 30 -6.15 5.83 -2.94
N CYS A 31 -6.31 5.61 -1.63
CA CYS A 31 -5.50 4.66 -0.87
C CYS A 31 -5.70 3.22 -1.37
N THR A 32 -6.94 2.84 -1.67
CA THR A 32 -7.25 1.52 -2.25
C THR A 32 -6.61 1.37 -3.62
N PHE A 33 -6.69 2.39 -4.47
CA PHE A 33 -6.07 2.37 -5.80
C PHE A 33 -4.55 2.20 -5.71
N ALA A 34 -3.87 2.95 -4.83
CA ALA A 34 -2.44 2.80 -4.62
C ALA A 34 -2.06 1.39 -4.13
N TYR A 35 -2.83 0.82 -3.21
CA TYR A 35 -2.58 -0.54 -2.74
C TYR A 35 -2.78 -1.60 -3.83
N GLU A 36 -3.76 -1.43 -4.71
CA GLU A 36 -3.90 -2.29 -5.90
C GLU A 36 -2.67 -2.21 -6.81
N GLN A 37 -2.08 -1.03 -6.98
CA GLN A 37 -0.86 -0.85 -7.76
C GLN A 37 0.36 -1.53 -7.10
N VAL A 38 0.47 -1.51 -5.76
CA VAL A 38 1.48 -2.31 -5.03
C VAL A 38 1.31 -3.79 -5.33
N LYS A 39 0.08 -4.33 -5.25
CA LYS A 39 -0.17 -5.75 -5.52
C LYS A 39 0.14 -6.13 -6.96
N ARG A 40 -0.11 -5.25 -7.94
CA ARG A 40 0.25 -5.48 -9.35
C ARG A 40 1.73 -5.76 -9.56
N HIS A 41 2.61 -5.20 -8.74
CA HIS A 41 4.03 -5.50 -8.80
C HIS A 41 4.36 -6.98 -8.52
N PHE A 42 3.50 -7.65 -7.73
CA PHE A 42 3.66 -9.05 -7.33
C PHE A 42 2.72 -10.00 -8.08
N HIS A 43 1.89 -9.50 -8.98
CA HIS A 43 1.13 -10.34 -9.90
C HIS A 43 2.06 -10.92 -10.98
N PRO A 44 1.75 -12.12 -11.51
CA PRO A 44 2.42 -12.62 -12.69
C PRO A 44 2.22 -11.67 -13.89
N GLU A 45 3.26 -11.51 -14.71
CA GLU A 45 3.32 -10.58 -15.85
C GLU A 45 2.18 -10.80 -16.87
N PHE A 46 1.67 -12.03 -16.97
CA PHE A 46 0.57 -12.41 -17.86
C PHE A 46 -0.52 -13.16 -17.08
N GLY A 47 -1.76 -13.04 -17.55
CA GLY A 47 -2.87 -13.89 -17.09
C GLY A 47 -3.66 -13.37 -15.88
N ILE A 48 -3.68 -12.06 -15.62
CA ILE A 48 -4.54 -11.48 -14.59
C ILE A 48 -6.01 -11.75 -14.93
N ALA A 49 -6.71 -12.46 -14.04
CA ALA A 49 -8.11 -12.82 -14.24
C ALA A 49 -9.05 -11.60 -14.08
N PRO A 50 -10.25 -11.63 -14.69
CA PRO A 50 -11.24 -10.58 -14.54
C PRO A 50 -11.63 -10.35 -13.08
N ALA A 51 -11.92 -9.09 -12.74
CA ALA A 51 -12.43 -8.74 -11.42
C ALA A 51 -13.70 -9.51 -11.07
N GLY A 52 -13.90 -9.80 -9.78
CA GLY A 52 -15.06 -10.56 -9.28
C GLY A 52 -14.98 -12.08 -9.47
N THR A 53 -13.98 -12.59 -10.19
CA THR A 53 -13.79 -14.04 -10.36
C THR A 53 -13.04 -14.65 -9.16
N ARG A 54 -13.32 -15.92 -8.85
CA ARG A 54 -12.56 -16.68 -7.85
C ARG A 54 -11.07 -16.72 -8.19
N HIS A 55 -10.73 -16.90 -9.45
CA HIS A 55 -9.32 -16.95 -9.87
C HIS A 55 -8.60 -15.63 -9.62
N ARG A 56 -9.29 -14.48 -9.78
CA ARG A 56 -8.72 -13.18 -9.41
C ARG A 56 -8.48 -13.05 -7.89
N GLN A 57 -9.37 -13.61 -7.07
CA GLN A 57 -9.17 -13.64 -5.61
C GLN A 57 -7.93 -14.47 -5.23
N GLU A 58 -7.77 -15.65 -5.84
CA GLU A 58 -6.59 -16.51 -5.63
C GLU A 58 -5.30 -15.79 -6.04
N GLN A 59 -5.29 -15.11 -7.19
CA GLN A 59 -4.16 -14.30 -7.63
C GLN A 59 -3.85 -13.14 -6.67
N ASN A 60 -4.87 -12.46 -6.15
CA ASN A 60 -4.68 -11.39 -5.17
C ASN A 60 -4.07 -11.91 -3.86
N ILE A 61 -4.46 -13.12 -3.41
CA ILE A 61 -3.89 -13.76 -2.23
C ILE A 61 -2.40 -14.06 -2.45
N VAL A 62 -2.05 -14.64 -3.60
CA VAL A 62 -0.66 -14.95 -3.94
C VAL A 62 0.19 -13.68 -4.00
N ALA A 63 -0.30 -12.63 -4.69
CA ALA A 63 0.40 -11.34 -4.78
C ALA A 63 0.57 -10.69 -3.39
N TYR A 64 -0.46 -10.75 -2.54
CA TYR A 64 -0.37 -10.28 -1.17
C TYR A 64 0.71 -11.03 -0.37
N LEU A 65 0.71 -12.36 -0.41
CA LEU A 65 1.70 -13.16 0.31
C LEU A 65 3.12 -12.88 -0.18
N ALA A 66 3.32 -12.73 -1.49
CA ALA A 66 4.61 -12.35 -2.06
C ALA A 66 5.05 -10.95 -1.59
N PHE A 67 4.14 -9.98 -1.56
CA PHE A 67 4.42 -8.65 -1.00
C PHE A 67 4.82 -8.72 0.48
N LYS A 68 4.08 -9.47 1.31
CA LYS A 68 4.41 -9.64 2.73
C LYS A 68 5.74 -10.35 2.93
N GLN A 69 6.12 -11.28 2.05
CA GLN A 69 7.42 -11.91 2.09
C GLN A 69 8.52 -10.90 1.73
N TRP A 70 8.35 -10.14 0.66
CA TRP A 70 9.27 -9.06 0.30
C TRP A 70 9.44 -8.04 1.44
N GLU A 71 8.36 -7.68 2.15
CA GLU A 71 8.47 -6.79 3.31
C GLU A 71 9.34 -7.37 4.42
N LYS A 72 9.26 -8.69 4.66
CA LYS A 72 10.10 -9.37 5.66
C LYS A 72 11.56 -9.39 5.22
N ASP A 73 11.81 -9.68 3.96
CA ASP A 73 13.17 -9.74 3.40
C ASP A 73 13.83 -8.34 3.37
N ASN A 74 13.02 -7.27 3.42
CA ASN A 74 13.46 -5.87 3.43
C ASN A 74 13.05 -5.15 4.73
N ALA A 75 13.03 -5.85 5.86
CA ALA A 75 12.44 -5.38 7.12
C ALA A 75 12.97 -4.03 7.63
N GLU A 76 14.28 -3.79 7.55
CA GLU A 76 14.89 -2.52 7.99
C GLU A 76 14.39 -1.34 7.13
N PHE A 77 14.43 -1.50 5.81
CA PHE A 77 13.98 -0.48 4.86
C PHE A 77 12.47 -0.21 5.01
N VAL A 78 11.66 -1.26 5.10
CA VAL A 78 10.21 -1.14 5.31
C VAL A 78 9.89 -0.46 6.64
N THR A 79 10.62 -0.78 7.70
CA THR A 79 10.49 -0.10 9.00
C THR A 79 10.76 1.38 8.84
N GLY A 80 11.85 1.76 8.18
CA GLY A 80 12.18 3.17 7.90
C GLY A 80 11.06 3.90 7.15
N MET A 81 10.52 3.30 6.09
CA MET A 81 9.41 3.89 5.34
C MET A 81 8.14 4.07 6.19
N LYS A 82 7.80 3.08 7.03
CA LYS A 82 6.62 3.15 7.91
C LYS A 82 6.79 4.20 9.01
N THR A 83 7.98 4.30 9.61
CA THR A 83 8.30 5.34 10.59
C THR A 83 8.14 6.74 9.98
N GLU A 84 8.64 6.93 8.76
CA GLU A 84 8.54 8.20 8.05
C GLU A 84 7.09 8.53 7.66
N ALA A 85 6.34 7.55 7.14
CA ALA A 85 4.92 7.71 6.86
C ALA A 85 4.11 8.12 8.10
N ALA A 86 4.40 7.50 9.25
CA ALA A 86 3.77 7.85 10.52
C ALA A 86 4.13 9.26 10.99
N ARG A 87 5.37 9.73 10.75
CA ARG A 87 5.79 11.11 11.04
C ARG A 87 5.00 12.10 10.19
N LEU A 88 4.95 11.89 8.87
CA LEU A 88 4.22 12.74 7.94
C LEU A 88 2.72 12.80 8.24
N ALA A 89 2.09 11.66 8.56
CA ALA A 89 0.68 11.61 8.91
C ALA A 89 0.37 12.46 10.16
N ARG A 90 1.23 12.42 11.19
CA ARG A 90 1.08 13.25 12.39
C ARG A 90 1.27 14.74 12.10
N GLU A 91 2.23 15.09 11.25
CA GLU A 91 2.48 16.49 10.86
C GLU A 91 1.29 17.08 10.12
N ALA A 92 0.66 16.30 9.23
CA ALA A 92 -0.54 16.71 8.51
C ALA A 92 -1.77 16.95 9.41
N MET A 93 -1.77 16.43 10.65
CA MET A 93 -2.82 16.69 11.64
C MET A 93 -2.58 17.96 12.45
N LEU A 94 -1.36 18.52 12.45
CA LEU A 94 -1.08 19.75 13.17
C LEU A 94 -1.74 20.91 12.41
N PRO A 95 -2.51 21.78 13.09
CA PRO A 95 -3.01 22.99 12.45
C PRO A 95 -1.82 23.80 11.94
N ASN A 96 -1.89 24.25 10.68
CA ASN A 96 -0.91 25.16 10.08
C ASN A 96 -0.68 26.33 11.06
N ARG A 97 0.53 26.40 11.63
CA ARG A 97 0.94 27.53 12.47
C ARG A 97 1.31 28.72 11.60
#